data_AF-A0A8T6QII9-F1
#
_entry.id   AF-A0A8T6QII9-F1
#
_cell.length_a   1.000
_cell.length_b   1.000
_cell.length_c   1.000
_cell.angle_alpha   90.00
_cell.angle_beta   90.00
_cell.angle_gamma   90.00
#
_symmetry.space_group_name_H-M   'P 1'
#
loop_
_entity.id
_entity.type
_entity.pdbx_description
1 polymer ?
#
loop_
_entity_poly.entity_id
_entity_poly.type
_entity_poly.pdbx_seq_one_letter_code
_entity_poly.pdbx_strand_id
1 'polypeptide(L)'
;GTIGIEAGATGIEAVKGVKAKTMHDETAKDDTRYGTLIDHNIVGTTHQHIYNFRLDLDVDGENNSLVAMDPVVKPNTAGGPRTSTMQVNQYNIGNEQDAAQKFDPGTIRLLSNPNKENRMGNPVSYLIIPYAGGTHPVAKGAQFAPDEWIYHRLSFMDKQ
;
A
#
# COMPACT_ATOMS: atom_id res chain seq x y z
N GLY A 1 1.08 21.74 6.69
CA GLY A 1 -0.11 20.91 6.89
C GLY A 1 0.22 19.50 6.50
N THR A 2 0.20 19.20 5.20
CA THR A 2 0.60 17.87 4.69
C THR A 2 2.09 17.57 4.91
N ILE A 3 2.39 16.32 5.20
CA ILE A 3 3.74 15.75 5.20
C ILE A 3 3.76 14.66 4.11
N GLY A 4 4.68 14.78 3.16
CA GLY A 4 4.91 13.77 2.12
C GLY A 4 6.17 12.97 2.41
N ILE A 5 6.14 11.68 2.13
CA ILE A 5 7.29 10.78 2.25
C ILE A 5 7.44 10.07 0.91
N GLU A 6 8.59 10.24 0.26
CA GLU A 6 8.92 9.59 -1.01
C GLU A 6 10.16 8.72 -0.85
N ALA A 7 10.14 7.52 -1.45
CA ALA A 7 11.27 6.61 -1.48
C ALA A 7 11.73 6.42 -2.93
N GLY A 8 12.96 6.84 -3.23
CA GLY A 8 13.59 6.66 -4.53
C GLY A 8 14.53 5.46 -4.55
N ALA A 9 14.53 4.70 -5.63
CA ALA A 9 15.46 3.60 -5.88
C ALA A 9 16.26 3.86 -7.16
N THR A 10 17.59 3.75 -7.07
CA THR A 10 18.54 3.82 -8.19
C THR A 10 19.76 2.96 -7.84
N GLY A 11 20.75 2.89 -8.73
CA GLY A 11 21.97 2.10 -8.55
C GLY A 11 22.12 1.04 -9.63
N ILE A 12 22.80 -0.06 -9.27
CA ILE A 12 23.08 -1.19 -10.18
C ILE A 12 22.28 -2.40 -9.71
N GLU A 13 21.57 -3.06 -10.63
CA GLU A 13 20.76 -4.23 -10.33
C GLU A 13 21.60 -5.43 -9.87
N ALA A 14 21.02 -6.28 -9.02
CA ALA A 14 21.56 -7.60 -8.74
C ALA A 14 21.20 -8.56 -9.89
N VAL A 15 22.22 -9.08 -10.58
CA VAL A 15 22.04 -9.83 -11.83
C VAL A 15 22.41 -11.30 -11.70
N LYS A 16 21.77 -12.12 -12.54
CA LYS A 16 22.11 -13.52 -12.77
C LYS A 16 22.88 -13.65 -14.08
N GLY A 17 24.06 -14.26 -14.03
CA GLY A 17 24.80 -14.67 -15.23
C GLY A 17 24.10 -15.83 -15.93
N VAL A 18 23.88 -15.72 -17.24
CA VAL A 18 23.15 -16.73 -18.05
C VAL A 18 23.86 -17.04 -19.37
N LYS A 19 23.46 -18.13 -20.04
CA LYS A 19 24.05 -18.52 -21.33
C LYS A 19 23.49 -17.70 -22.49
N ALA A 20 22.21 -17.36 -22.43
CA ALA A 20 21.55 -16.57 -23.47
C ALA A 20 22.19 -15.19 -23.64
N LYS A 21 22.51 -14.84 -24.88
CA LYS A 21 22.84 -13.49 -25.33
C LYS A 21 21.59 -12.78 -25.85
N THR A 22 20.67 -13.49 -26.50
CA THR A 22 19.40 -12.93 -26.99
C THR A 22 18.23 -13.83 -26.61
N MET A 23 17.01 -13.32 -26.78
CA MET A 23 15.80 -14.12 -26.58
C MET A 23 15.60 -15.24 -27.63
N HIS A 24 16.45 -15.30 -28.65
CA HIS A 24 16.43 -16.35 -29.68
C HIS A 24 17.27 -17.58 -29.31
N ASP A 25 18.10 -17.50 -28.27
CA ASP A 25 18.96 -18.61 -27.88
C ASP A 25 18.15 -19.72 -27.19
N GLU A 26 18.61 -20.97 -27.32
CA GLU A 26 17.91 -22.16 -26.83
C GLU A 26 17.55 -22.08 -25.34
N THR A 27 18.44 -21.52 -24.51
CA THR A 27 18.23 -21.42 -23.06
C THR A 27 17.43 -20.19 -22.63
N ALA A 28 17.12 -19.25 -23.54
CA ALA A 28 16.58 -17.94 -23.15
C ALA A 28 15.32 -18.05 -22.30
N LYS A 29 14.39 -18.95 -22.67
CA LYS A 29 13.15 -19.17 -21.92
C LYS A 29 13.39 -19.61 -20.47
N ASP A 30 14.35 -20.51 -20.24
CA ASP A 30 14.68 -21.00 -18.91
C ASP A 30 15.55 -20.02 -18.13
N ASP A 31 16.47 -19.36 -18.82
CA ASP A 31 17.34 -18.31 -18.28
C ASP A 31 16.51 -17.14 -17.71
N THR A 32 15.43 -16.73 -18.42
CA THR A 32 14.54 -15.60 -18.06
C THR A 32 13.30 -16.00 -17.27
N ARG A 33 13.23 -17.22 -16.72
CA ARG A 33 12.06 -17.66 -15.93
C ARG A 33 11.75 -16.76 -14.73
N TYR A 34 12.77 -16.13 -14.16
CA TYR A 34 12.70 -15.35 -12.92
C TYR A 34 13.16 -13.89 -13.10
N GLY A 35 13.25 -13.40 -14.33
CA GLY A 35 13.78 -12.07 -14.61
C GLY A 35 13.91 -11.77 -16.09
N THR A 36 14.14 -10.52 -16.43
CA THR A 36 14.29 -10.07 -17.83
C THR A 36 15.75 -10.17 -18.27
N LEU A 37 16.00 -10.64 -19.50
CA LEU A 37 17.32 -10.52 -20.13
C LEU A 37 17.56 -9.05 -20.50
N ILE A 38 18.43 -8.37 -19.75
CA ILE A 38 18.66 -6.91 -19.87
C ILE A 38 19.94 -6.59 -20.64
N ASP A 39 20.85 -7.56 -20.76
CA ASP A 39 22.04 -7.48 -21.60
C ASP A 39 22.48 -8.91 -21.97
N HIS A 40 23.43 -9.04 -22.87
CA HIS A 40 24.02 -10.33 -23.23
C HIS A 40 24.56 -11.02 -21.99
N ASN A 41 24.08 -12.25 -21.73
CA ASN A 41 24.47 -13.07 -20.59
C ASN A 41 24.04 -12.54 -19.22
N ILE A 42 23.15 -11.53 -19.16
CA ILE A 42 22.78 -10.84 -17.92
C ILE A 42 21.26 -10.75 -17.77
N VAL A 43 20.73 -11.41 -16.75
CA VAL A 43 19.32 -11.32 -16.34
C VAL A 43 19.16 -10.47 -15.08
N GLY A 44 18.33 -9.42 -15.16
CA GLY A 44 17.85 -8.67 -14.00
C GLY A 44 16.80 -9.51 -13.26
N THR A 45 17.15 -10.07 -12.10
CA THR A 45 16.26 -10.99 -11.39
C THR A 45 15.13 -10.21 -10.72
N THR A 46 13.88 -10.61 -10.95
CA THR A 46 12.71 -9.94 -10.39
C THR A 46 12.74 -9.96 -8.86
N HIS A 47 12.46 -8.81 -8.25
CA HIS A 47 12.42 -8.64 -6.80
C HIS A 47 11.44 -7.51 -6.40
N GLN A 48 11.25 -7.29 -5.10
CA GLN A 48 10.42 -6.20 -4.57
C GLN A 48 11.27 -5.25 -3.72
N HIS A 49 10.96 -3.96 -3.77
CA HIS A 49 11.38 -2.98 -2.78
C HIS A 49 10.20 -2.70 -1.85
N ILE A 50 10.35 -3.01 -0.55
CA ILE A 50 9.31 -2.82 0.45
C ILE A 50 9.83 -1.83 1.49
N TYR A 51 9.14 -0.71 1.63
CA TYR A 51 9.48 0.35 2.58
C TYR A 51 8.43 0.37 3.70
N ASN A 52 8.87 0.49 4.94
CA ASN A 52 8.01 0.67 6.10
C ASN A 52 8.48 1.89 6.89
N PHE A 53 7.54 2.75 7.28
CA PHE A 53 7.82 3.96 8.04
C PHE A 53 7.10 3.90 9.38
N ARG A 54 7.83 3.94 10.49
CA ARG A 54 7.25 4.14 11.82
C ARG A 54 6.95 5.62 12.01
N LEU A 55 5.67 5.98 12.09
CA LEU A 55 5.21 7.34 12.29
C LEU A 55 4.48 7.44 13.64
N ASP A 56 5.11 8.09 14.61
CA ASP A 56 4.56 8.35 15.94
C ASP A 56 3.79 9.66 15.90
N LEU A 57 2.52 9.58 15.50
CA LEU A 57 1.69 10.76 15.26
C LEU A 57 0.85 11.07 16.50
N ASP A 58 1.11 12.23 17.11
CA ASP A 58 0.24 12.83 18.13
C ASP A 58 -0.62 13.90 17.49
N VAL A 59 -1.80 13.54 16.98
CA VAL A 59 -2.70 14.48 16.31
C VAL A 59 -3.31 15.42 17.34
N ASP A 60 -2.68 16.59 17.51
CA ASP A 60 -3.08 17.62 18.48
C ASP A 60 -3.17 17.06 19.93
N GLY A 61 -2.33 16.08 20.25
CA GLY A 61 -2.26 15.40 21.54
C GLY A 61 -2.17 13.87 21.41
N GLU A 62 -1.76 13.22 22.50
CA GLU A 62 -1.41 11.80 22.58
C GLU A 62 -2.60 10.84 22.36
N ASN A 63 -3.77 11.16 22.93
CA ASN A 63 -4.91 10.25 22.90
C ASN A 63 -5.65 10.35 21.55
N ASN A 64 -5.39 9.41 20.66
CA ASN A 64 -6.01 9.34 19.33
C ASN A 64 -6.78 8.04 19.09
N SER A 65 -7.55 7.99 18.01
CA SER A 65 -8.28 6.80 17.55
C SER A 65 -8.19 6.67 16.04
N LEU A 66 -8.13 5.43 15.55
CA LEU A 66 -8.16 5.14 14.13
C LEU A 66 -9.61 5.09 13.64
N VAL A 67 -9.92 5.89 12.61
CA VAL A 67 -11.26 6.01 12.02
C VAL A 67 -11.19 5.65 10.53
N ALA A 68 -12.07 4.76 10.11
CA ALA A 68 -12.30 4.43 8.72
C ALA A 68 -13.47 5.25 8.17
N MET A 69 -13.33 5.72 6.94
CA MET A 69 -14.37 6.36 6.15
C MET A 69 -14.35 5.73 4.76
N ASP A 70 -15.29 4.84 4.48
CA ASP A 70 -15.35 4.11 3.22
C ASP A 70 -16.41 4.73 2.31
N PRO A 71 -16.02 5.38 1.19
CA PRO A 71 -16.97 5.86 0.19
C PRO A 71 -17.75 4.70 -0.42
N VAL A 72 -19.07 4.80 -0.44
CA VAL A 72 -19.96 3.75 -0.92
C VAL A 72 -21.09 4.33 -1.75
N VAL A 73 -21.59 3.54 -2.70
CA VAL A 73 -22.81 3.84 -3.43
C VAL A 73 -23.98 3.16 -2.73
N LYS A 74 -24.96 3.93 -2.26
CA LYS A 74 -26.19 3.41 -1.65
C LYS A 74 -27.43 3.75 -2.48
N PRO A 75 -28.49 2.92 -2.43
CA PRO A 75 -29.76 3.24 -3.06
C PRO A 75 -30.28 4.61 -2.62
N ASN A 76 -30.84 5.37 -3.55
CA ASN A 76 -31.46 6.65 -3.23
C ASN A 76 -32.81 6.42 -2.53
N THR A 77 -32.97 7.00 -1.34
CA THR A 77 -34.22 6.97 -0.57
C THR A 77 -34.88 8.35 -0.45
N ALA A 78 -34.32 9.38 -1.10
CA ALA A 78 -34.78 10.76 -1.02
C ALA A 78 -35.76 11.17 -2.14
N GLY A 79 -36.14 10.24 -3.03
CA GLY A 79 -36.96 10.52 -4.20
C GLY A 79 -36.20 11.24 -5.33
N GLY A 80 -36.95 11.71 -6.33
CA GLY A 80 -36.38 12.32 -7.55
C GLY A 80 -35.83 11.29 -8.55
N PRO A 81 -35.17 11.74 -9.64
CA PRO A 81 -34.83 10.88 -10.79
C PRO A 81 -33.60 9.99 -10.57
N ARG A 82 -32.83 10.20 -9.50
CA ARG A 82 -31.59 9.46 -9.22
C ARG A 82 -31.90 8.11 -8.58
N THR A 83 -31.19 7.06 -9.00
CA THR A 83 -31.32 5.71 -8.41
C THR A 83 -30.38 5.48 -7.23
N SER A 84 -29.29 6.23 -7.13
CA SER A 84 -28.24 6.05 -6.12
C SER A 84 -27.60 7.35 -5.64
N THR A 85 -26.94 7.25 -4.49
CA THR A 85 -26.21 8.34 -3.81
C THR A 85 -24.80 7.88 -3.44
N MET A 86 -23.88 8.84 -3.37
CA MET A 86 -22.55 8.63 -2.78
C MET A 86 -22.66 8.94 -1.29
N GLN A 87 -22.28 7.98 -0.45
CA GLN A 87 -22.29 8.09 1.01
C GLN A 87 -20.96 7.58 1.56
N VAL A 88 -20.78 7.67 2.88
CA VAL A 88 -19.61 7.16 3.57
C VAL A 88 -20.08 6.27 4.72
N ASN A 89 -19.54 5.06 4.81
CA ASN A 89 -19.62 4.28 6.04
C ASN A 89 -18.45 4.73 6.94
N GLN A 90 -18.76 5.30 8.10
CA GLN A 90 -17.76 5.73 9.08
C GLN A 90 -17.81 4.84 10.32
N TYR A 91 -16.66 4.34 10.76
CA TYR A 91 -16.54 3.48 11.95
C TYR A 91 -15.12 3.55 12.54
N ASN A 92 -15.01 3.25 13.84
CA ASN A 92 -13.71 3.18 14.52
C ASN A 92 -13.09 1.80 14.34
N ILE A 93 -11.77 1.75 14.22
CA ILE A 93 -10.98 0.51 14.29
C ILE A 93 -10.39 0.44 15.70
N GLY A 94 -10.94 -0.45 16.53
CA GLY A 94 -10.74 -0.41 17.98
C GLY A 94 -9.59 -1.24 18.53
N ASN A 95 -8.89 -2.02 17.71
CA ASN A 95 -7.78 -2.87 18.14
C ASN A 95 -6.70 -2.97 17.05
N GLU A 96 -5.52 -3.42 17.45
CA GLU A 96 -4.33 -3.51 16.59
C GLU A 96 -4.47 -4.57 15.49
N GLN A 97 -5.17 -5.67 15.78
CA GLN A 97 -5.35 -6.76 14.82
C GLN A 97 -6.18 -6.31 13.61
N ASP A 98 -7.25 -5.56 13.84
CA ASP A 98 -8.09 -4.97 12.79
C ASP A 98 -7.40 -3.78 12.10
N ALA A 99 -6.53 -3.06 12.82
CA ALA A 99 -5.74 -1.98 12.24
C ALA A 99 -4.71 -2.48 11.22
N ALA A 100 -4.16 -3.69 11.41
CA ALA A 100 -3.21 -4.33 10.49
C ALA A 100 -3.91 -4.83 9.20
N GLN A 101 -4.13 -3.94 8.25
CA GLN A 101 -4.98 -4.16 7.06
C GLN A 101 -4.27 -3.92 5.73
N LYS A 102 -4.93 -4.27 4.62
CA LYS A 102 -4.54 -3.80 3.30
C LYS A 102 -5.10 -2.40 3.11
N PHE A 103 -4.38 -1.54 2.40
CA PHE A 103 -4.88 -0.22 2.04
C PHE A 103 -5.58 -0.26 0.69
N ASP A 104 -6.84 0.16 0.66
CA ASP A 104 -7.56 0.47 -0.58
C ASP A 104 -7.49 2.00 -0.83
N PRO A 105 -6.84 2.47 -1.91
CA PRO A 105 -6.73 3.90 -2.21
C PRO A 105 -8.06 4.58 -2.52
N GLY A 106 -9.16 3.84 -2.67
CA GLY A 106 -10.53 4.38 -2.72
C GLY A 106 -11.14 4.70 -1.35
N THR A 107 -10.49 4.29 -0.25
CA THR A 107 -10.97 4.48 1.12
C THR A 107 -10.16 5.55 1.87
N ILE A 108 -10.68 5.99 3.01
CA ILE A 108 -10.06 7.02 3.85
C ILE A 108 -9.77 6.42 5.22
N ARG A 109 -8.54 6.64 5.72
CA ARG A 109 -8.09 6.25 7.06
C ARG A 109 -7.58 7.49 7.79
N LEU A 110 -8.20 7.82 8.91
CA LEU A 110 -7.87 8.99 9.71
C LEU A 110 -7.30 8.55 11.06
N LEU A 111 -6.22 9.18 11.48
CA LEU A 111 -5.90 9.25 12.91
C LEU A 111 -6.52 10.53 13.46
N SER A 112 -7.48 10.35 14.37
CA SER A 112 -8.33 11.44 14.87
C SER A 112 -8.15 11.62 16.37
N ASN A 113 -8.20 12.86 16.84
CA ASN A 113 -8.26 13.17 18.25
C ASN A 113 -9.73 13.31 18.68
N PRO A 114 -10.29 12.38 19.47
CA PRO A 114 -11.68 12.45 19.90
C PRO A 114 -11.93 13.54 20.95
N ASN A 115 -10.88 14.16 21.51
CA ASN A 115 -10.98 15.13 22.59
C ASN A 115 -10.89 16.59 22.11
N LYS A 116 -10.63 16.79 20.80
CA LYS A 116 -10.49 18.12 20.20
C LYS A 116 -11.21 18.17 18.87
N GLU A 117 -12.00 19.23 18.71
CA GLU A 117 -12.79 19.47 17.52
C GLU A 117 -12.33 20.73 16.81
N ASN A 118 -12.53 20.76 15.50
CA ASN A 118 -12.42 21.99 14.75
C ASN A 118 -13.67 22.88 14.97
N ARG A 119 -13.67 24.07 14.36
CA ARG A 119 -14.76 25.06 14.49
C ARG A 119 -16.16 24.53 14.10
N MET A 120 -16.25 23.42 13.37
CA MET A 120 -17.51 22.80 12.92
C MET A 120 -17.90 21.57 13.75
N GLY A 121 -17.17 21.25 14.82
CA GLY A 121 -17.44 20.08 15.67
C GLY A 121 -16.92 18.76 15.10
N ASN A 122 -16.10 18.77 14.04
CA ASN A 122 -15.47 17.55 13.54
C ASN A 122 -14.15 17.29 14.28
N PRO A 123 -13.84 16.04 14.65
CA PRO A 123 -12.56 15.68 15.27
C PRO A 123 -11.37 16.14 14.43
N VAL A 124 -10.40 16.82 15.06
CA VAL A 124 -9.15 17.17 14.38
C VAL A 124 -8.41 15.89 14.00
N SER A 125 -7.96 15.80 12.75
CA SER A 125 -7.51 14.53 12.16
C SER A 125 -6.39 14.72 11.14
N TYR A 126 -5.57 13.68 10.96
CA TYR A 126 -4.71 13.52 9.79
C TYR A 126 -5.16 12.31 8.96
N LEU A 127 -5.18 12.47 7.64
CA LEU A 127 -5.40 11.38 6.69
C LEU A 127 -4.09 10.64 6.42
N ILE A 128 -4.12 9.32 6.57
CA ILE A 128 -2.99 8.42 6.32
C ILE A 128 -3.18 7.76 4.96
N ILE A 129 -2.21 7.94 4.06
CA ILE A 129 -2.20 7.37 2.70
C ILE A 129 -0.87 6.63 2.50
N PRO A 130 -0.81 5.32 2.77
CA PRO A 130 0.40 4.52 2.57
C PRO A 130 0.78 4.34 1.10
N TYR A 131 -0.19 4.47 0.18
CA TYR A 131 0.02 4.40 -1.26
C TYR A 131 -0.60 5.60 -1.96
N ALA A 132 0.25 6.55 -2.34
CA ALA A 132 -0.12 7.77 -3.06
C ALA A 132 0.31 7.77 -4.54
N GLY A 133 0.89 6.66 -5.02
CA GLY A 133 1.41 6.51 -6.37
C GLY A 133 2.80 5.90 -6.41
N GLY A 134 3.29 5.61 -7.61
CA GLY A 134 4.61 5.07 -7.86
C GLY A 134 4.92 4.99 -9.35
N THR A 135 6.20 4.95 -9.70
CA THR A 135 6.67 4.86 -11.11
C THR A 135 6.98 3.42 -11.53
N HIS A 136 7.07 2.49 -10.59
CA HIS A 136 7.16 1.05 -10.82
C HIS A 136 5.84 0.34 -10.48
N PRO A 137 5.61 -0.89 -10.97
CA PRO A 137 4.47 -1.70 -10.57
C PRO A 137 4.38 -1.84 -9.04
N VAL A 138 3.19 -1.59 -8.49
CA VAL A 138 2.97 -1.62 -7.04
C VAL A 138 2.96 -3.04 -6.47
N ALA A 139 3.60 -3.23 -5.33
CA ALA A 139 3.45 -4.41 -4.50
C ALA A 139 2.14 -4.36 -3.71
N LYS A 140 1.16 -5.22 -4.02
CA LYS A 140 -0.07 -5.37 -3.21
C LYS A 140 0.16 -6.11 -1.89
N GLY A 141 1.37 -6.63 -1.69
CA GLY A 141 1.80 -7.51 -0.61
C GLY A 141 3.08 -8.22 -1.01
N ALA A 142 3.52 -9.15 -0.18
CA ALA A 142 4.71 -9.95 -0.44
C ALA A 142 4.44 -10.98 -1.56
N GLN A 143 5.32 -11.09 -2.55
CA GLN A 143 5.26 -12.09 -3.62
C GLN A 143 5.92 -13.41 -3.18
N PHE A 144 5.47 -13.93 -2.04
CA PHE A 144 5.90 -15.21 -1.48
C PHE A 144 4.66 -16.06 -1.15
N ALA A 145 4.78 -17.37 -1.26
CA ALA A 145 3.75 -18.25 -0.75
C ALA A 145 3.68 -18.13 0.80
N PRO A 146 2.49 -18.30 1.41
CA PRO A 146 2.34 -18.07 2.85
C PRO A 146 3.17 -19.00 3.75
N ASP A 147 3.62 -20.14 3.22
CA ASP A 147 4.45 -21.15 3.89
C ASP A 147 5.96 -20.89 3.76
N GLU A 148 6.35 -19.85 3.04
CA GLU A 148 7.75 -19.45 2.94
C GLU A 148 8.25 -18.86 4.27
N TRP A 149 9.45 -19.26 4.69
CA TRP A 149 10.04 -18.76 5.93
C TRP A 149 10.15 -17.24 5.99
N ILE A 150 10.44 -16.58 4.86
CA ILE A 150 10.52 -15.11 4.80
C ILE A 150 9.16 -14.47 5.03
N TYR A 151 8.08 -15.08 4.52
CA TYR A 151 6.71 -14.62 4.73
C TYR A 151 6.33 -14.74 6.21
N HIS A 152 6.67 -15.86 6.86
CA HIS A 152 6.44 -16.06 8.28
C HIS A 152 7.25 -15.10 9.17
N ARG A 153 8.51 -14.86 8.83
CA ARG A 153 9.41 -14.03 9.65
C ARG A 153 9.10 -12.54 9.57
N LEU A 154 8.53 -12.07 8.45
CA LEU A 154 8.41 -10.65 8.13
C LEU A 154 6.98 -10.27 7.71
N SER A 155 6.04 -10.34 8.65
CA SER A 155 4.62 -10.06 8.40
C SER A 155 4.33 -8.64 7.87
N PHE A 156 5.18 -7.66 8.17
CA PHE A 156 5.00 -6.26 7.72
C PHE A 156 4.98 -6.12 6.19
N MET A 157 5.53 -7.08 5.46
CA MET A 157 5.59 -7.04 4.00
C MET A 157 4.20 -7.20 3.35
N ASP A 158 3.22 -7.72 4.09
CA ASP A 158 1.91 -8.07 3.55
C ASP A 158 0.76 -7.14 3.98
N LYS A 159 1.02 -6.04 4.69
CA LYS A 159 -0.01 -5.04 5.06
C LYS A 159 0.53 -3.63 4.80
N GLN A 160 -0.32 -2.70 4.38
CA GLN A 160 0.05 -1.31 4.08
C GLN A 160 -0.58 -0.38 5.10
#